data_AF-A0A9E5F2I6-F1
#
_entry.id   AF-A0A9E5F2I6-F1
#
_cell.length_a   1.000
_cell.length_b   1.000
_cell.length_c   1.000
_cell.angle_alpha   90.00
_cell.angle_beta   90.00
_cell.angle_gamma   90.00
#
_symmetry.space_group_name_H-M   'P 1'
#
loop_
_entity.id
_entity.type
_entity.pdbx_description
1 polymer ?
#
loop_
_entity_poly.entity_id
_entity_poly.type
_entity_poly.pdbx_seq_one_letter_code
_entity_poly.pdbx_strand_id
1 'polypeptide(L)'
;MSLALKVENISKQYRLGNVGSGTLVEDLNRWWSRIQGKPDPLLKIGEKNDRTSKGQTDYVWALKDIGFEVSQGEVLGIIGKNGAGKSTLLKILSKITAPTEGQIKINGRIASLLEVGTGFHPELTGRENIFLNGAILGMTHKEVKRKFDEIVDFAG
;
A
#
# COMPACT_ATOMS: atom_id res chain seq x y z
N MET A 1 -14.92 20.13 -8.58
CA MET A 1 -14.41 19.27 -7.49
C MET A 1 -12.93 19.04 -7.75
N SER A 2 -12.08 19.19 -6.73
CA SER A 2 -10.63 18.92 -6.83
C SER A 2 -10.39 17.42 -6.74
N LEU A 3 -9.50 16.91 -7.60
CA LEU A 3 -9.06 15.52 -7.58
C LEU A 3 -8.17 15.28 -6.35
N ALA A 4 -8.52 14.30 -5.51
CA ALA A 4 -7.73 13.95 -4.33
C ALA A 4 -6.74 12.82 -4.61
N LEU A 5 -7.17 11.82 -5.39
CA LEU A 5 -6.39 10.62 -5.70
C LEU A 5 -6.66 10.17 -7.13
N LYS A 6 -5.60 9.81 -7.85
CA LYS A 6 -5.68 9.19 -9.18
C LYS A 6 -4.76 7.98 -9.25
N VAL A 7 -5.34 6.85 -9.62
CA VAL A 7 -4.68 5.55 -9.77
C VAL A 7 -4.67 5.20 -11.25
N GLU A 8 -3.48 4.99 -11.82
CA GLU A 8 -3.29 4.70 -13.24
C GLU A 8 -2.55 3.36 -13.38
N ASN A 9 -3.27 2.35 -13.89
CA ASN A 9 -2.73 1.05 -14.33
C ASN A 9 -1.93 0.32 -13.25
N ILE A 10 -2.39 0.36 -12.00
CA ILE A 10 -1.70 -0.26 -10.88
C ILE A 10 -1.79 -1.79 -10.98
N SER A 11 -0.62 -2.41 -11.05
CA SER A 11 -0.47 -3.87 -10.96
C SER A 11 0.52 -4.23 -9.85
N LYS A 12 0.26 -5.34 -9.17
CA LYS A 12 1.14 -5.89 -8.13
C LYS A 12 1.25 -7.39 -8.25
N GLN A 13 2.47 -7.85 -8.48
CA GLN A 13 2.83 -9.26 -8.49
C GLN A 13 3.60 -9.61 -7.21
N TYR A 14 3.32 -10.79 -6.65
CA TYR A 14 4.07 -11.40 -5.56
C TYR A 14 4.68 -12.71 -6.04
N ARG A 15 5.82 -13.09 -5.44
CA ARG A 15 6.39 -14.43 -5.60
C ARG A 15 5.95 -15.30 -4.42
N LEU A 16 5.23 -16.38 -4.67
CA LEU A 16 4.93 -17.44 -3.72
C LEU A 16 6.22 -18.19 -3.35
N GLY A 17 6.39 -18.54 -2.08
CA GLY A 17 7.48 -19.42 -1.62
C GLY A 17 8.67 -18.73 -0.96
N ASN A 18 8.88 -17.42 -1.13
CA ASN A 18 9.95 -16.70 -0.44
C ASN A 18 9.39 -15.72 0.60
N VAL A 19 9.39 -16.14 1.86
CA VAL A 19 9.42 -15.21 3.01
C VAL A 19 10.88 -14.80 3.21
N GLY A 20 11.36 -13.87 2.38
CA GLY A 20 12.75 -13.40 2.39
C GLY A 20 13.09 -12.59 1.15
N SER A 21 13.82 -11.48 1.33
CA SER A 21 14.32 -10.62 0.25
C SER A 21 15.00 -11.44 -0.84
N GLY A 22 14.56 -11.27 -2.09
CA GLY A 22 15.18 -11.90 -3.25
C GLY A 22 16.69 -11.68 -3.29
N THR A 23 17.41 -12.67 -3.79
CA THR A 23 18.86 -12.66 -3.94
C THR A 23 19.27 -11.48 -4.82
N LEU A 24 20.11 -10.57 -4.31
CA LEU A 24 20.60 -9.37 -5.00
C LEU A 24 21.08 -9.60 -6.45
N VAL A 25 21.52 -10.84 -6.74
CA VAL A 25 21.93 -11.33 -8.06
C VAL A 25 20.79 -11.28 -9.08
N GLU A 26 19.56 -11.58 -8.68
CA GLU A 26 18.39 -11.59 -9.57
C GLU A 26 17.96 -10.16 -9.96
N ASP A 27 18.07 -9.20 -9.05
CA ASP A 27 17.75 -7.79 -9.32
C ASP A 27 18.80 -7.12 -10.22
N LEU A 28 20.07 -7.50 -10.08
CA LEU A 28 21.15 -7.05 -10.98
C LEU A 28 20.93 -7.53 -12.41
N ASN A 29 20.55 -8.80 -12.59
CA ASN A 29 20.25 -9.37 -13.91
C ASN A 29 19.04 -8.70 -14.58
N ARG A 30 18.01 -8.33 -13.82
CA ARG A 30 16.86 -7.56 -14.34
C ARG A 30 17.26 -6.15 -14.79
N TRP A 31 18.08 -5.46 -14.00
CA TRP A 31 18.58 -4.13 -14.36
C TRP A 31 19.43 -4.17 -15.65
N TRP A 32 20.32 -5.15 -15.79
CA TRP A 32 21.09 -5.37 -17.02
C TRP A 32 20.24 -5.74 -18.24
N SER A 33 19.18 -6.55 -18.05
CA SER A 33 18.26 -6.90 -19.14
C SER A 33 17.48 -5.68 -19.63
N ARG A 34 17.06 -4.80 -18.71
CA ARG A 34 16.39 -3.52 -19.04
C ARG A 34 17.31 -2.55 -19.77
N ILE A 35 18.58 -2.44 -19.38
CA ILE A 35 19.56 -1.57 -20.05
C ILE A 35 19.90 -2.06 -21.46
N GLN A 36 19.89 -3.37 -21.70
CA GLN A 36 20.14 -3.95 -23.03
C GLN A 36 18.90 -3.94 -23.95
N GLY A 37 17.76 -3.41 -23.51
CA GLY A 37 16.52 -3.41 -24.30
C GLY A 37 15.95 -4.81 -24.59
N LYS A 38 16.37 -5.83 -23.82
CA LYS A 38 15.88 -7.21 -23.97
C LYS A 38 14.63 -7.41 -23.12
N PRO A 39 13.64 -8.21 -23.59
CA PRO A 39 12.50 -8.58 -22.77
C PRO A 39 13.00 -9.31 -21.51
N ASP A 40 12.43 -8.97 -20.35
CA ASP A 40 12.80 -9.56 -19.07
C ASP A 40 12.65 -11.10 -19.16
N PRO A 41 13.74 -11.88 -19.02
CA PRO A 41 13.70 -13.33 -19.18
C PRO A 41 12.81 -14.04 -18.14
N LEU A 42 12.33 -13.32 -17.12
CA LEU A 42 11.46 -13.82 -16.07
C LEU A 42 9.99 -13.38 -16.21
N LEU A 43 9.64 -12.55 -17.20
CA LEU A 43 8.25 -12.15 -17.46
C LEU A 43 7.54 -13.19 -18.36
N LYS A 44 6.86 -14.17 -17.75
CA LYS A 44 5.81 -14.95 -18.44
C LYS A 44 4.43 -14.42 -18.04
N ILE A 45 3.72 -13.93 -19.05
CA ILE A 45 2.46 -13.20 -18.94
C ILE A 45 1.30 -14.14 -18.58
N GLY A 46 0.59 -13.81 -17.50
CA GLY A 46 -0.85 -14.02 -17.37
C GLY A 46 -1.37 -15.39 -16.89
N GLU A 47 -1.48 -15.57 -15.58
CA GLU A 47 -2.46 -16.50 -15.00
C GLU A 47 -3.47 -15.70 -14.15
N LYS A 48 -4.76 -15.88 -14.44
CA LYS A 48 -5.86 -15.45 -13.56
C LYS A 48 -5.92 -16.43 -12.40
N ASN A 49 -6.08 -15.92 -11.18
CA ASN A 49 -6.21 -16.69 -9.94
C ASN A 49 -7.47 -17.57 -9.99
N ASP A 50 -7.38 -18.76 -10.59
CA ASP A 50 -8.40 -19.79 -10.52
C ASP A 50 -7.94 -20.89 -9.55
N ARG A 51 -8.75 -21.17 -8.51
CA ARG A 51 -8.37 -22.06 -7.40
C ARG A 51 -8.33 -23.55 -7.78
N THR A 52 -8.66 -23.87 -9.04
CA THR A 52 -8.85 -25.23 -9.55
C THR A 52 -7.61 -25.79 -10.24
N SER A 53 -6.64 -24.95 -10.61
CA SER A 53 -5.40 -25.38 -11.26
C SER A 53 -4.18 -24.91 -10.45
N LYS A 54 -3.33 -25.84 -10.04
CA LYS A 54 -2.01 -25.53 -9.46
C LYS A 54 -1.17 -24.82 -10.54
N GLY A 55 -1.08 -23.49 -10.46
CA GLY A 55 -0.24 -22.71 -11.38
C GLY A 55 1.20 -23.22 -11.36
N GLN A 56 1.83 -23.36 -12.52
CA GLN A 56 3.21 -23.85 -12.66
C GLN A 56 4.25 -22.80 -12.24
N THR A 57 3.83 -21.62 -11.81
CA THR A 57 4.72 -20.47 -11.59
C THR A 57 4.77 -20.06 -10.12
N ASP A 58 5.95 -19.61 -9.70
CA ASP A 58 6.15 -19.02 -8.37
C ASP A 58 5.48 -17.63 -8.25
N TYR A 59 4.75 -17.11 -9.24
CA TYR A 59 4.28 -15.73 -9.24
C TYR A 59 2.77 -15.60 -9.29
N VAL A 60 2.21 -14.72 -8.45
CA VAL A 60 0.78 -14.42 -8.37
C VAL A 60 0.52 -12.93 -8.49
N TRP A 61 -0.40 -12.57 -9.37
CA TRP A 61 -0.92 -11.21 -9.46
C TRP A 61 -1.95 -10.98 -8.35
N ALA A 62 -1.59 -10.13 -7.39
CA ALA A 62 -2.52 -9.68 -6.35
C ALA A 62 -3.41 -8.53 -6.85
N LEU A 63 -2.88 -7.70 -7.74
CA LEU A 63 -3.61 -6.64 -8.46
C LEU A 63 -3.14 -6.62 -9.90
N LYS A 64 -4.03 -6.34 -10.84
CA LYS A 64 -3.70 -6.22 -12.25
C LYS A 64 -4.54 -5.14 -12.90
N ASP A 65 -3.85 -4.14 -13.46
CA ASP A 65 -4.43 -3.04 -14.24
C ASP A 65 -5.60 -2.33 -13.54
N ILE A 66 -5.36 -1.90 -12.29
CA ILE A 66 -6.33 -1.14 -11.50
C ILE A 66 -6.23 0.35 -11.85
N GLY A 67 -7.36 0.96 -12.21
CA GLY A 67 -7.44 2.41 -12.46
C GLY A 67 -8.74 2.99 -11.91
N PHE A 68 -8.62 4.10 -11.17
CA PHE A 68 -9.76 4.86 -10.65
C PHE A 68 -9.32 6.25 -10.15
N GLU A 69 -10.29 7.14 -9.98
CA GLU A 69 -10.11 8.48 -9.44
C GLU A 69 -11.02 8.67 -8.23
N VAL A 70 -10.59 9.47 -7.26
CA VAL A 70 -11.39 9.86 -6.09
C VAL A 70 -11.31 11.37 -5.94
N SER A 71 -12.46 12.01 -5.91
CA SER A 71 -12.59 13.46 -5.70
C SER A 71 -12.53 13.82 -4.21
N GLN A 72 -12.17 15.06 -3.90
CA GLN A 72 -12.22 15.55 -2.53
C GLN A 72 -13.66 15.49 -1.99
N GLY A 73 -13.83 14.87 -0.82
CA GLY A 73 -15.14 14.68 -0.17
C GLY A 73 -15.86 13.39 -0.60
N GLU A 74 -15.31 12.63 -1.54
CA GLU A 74 -15.87 11.34 -1.97
C GLU A 74 -15.45 10.21 -1.04
N VAL A 75 -16.36 9.24 -0.83
CA VAL A 75 -16.10 8.03 -0.04
C VAL A 75 -15.97 6.85 -0.98
N LEU A 76 -14.78 6.24 -1.02
CA LEU A 76 -14.50 5.03 -1.81
C LEU A 76 -14.61 3.76 -0.95
N GLY A 77 -15.57 2.90 -1.27
CA GLY A 77 -15.69 1.56 -0.68
C GLY A 77 -14.99 0.49 -1.51
N ILE A 78 -14.04 -0.25 -0.92
CA ILE A 78 -13.36 -1.38 -1.58
C ILE A 78 -13.92 -2.70 -1.03
N ILE A 79 -14.69 -3.43 -1.85
CA ILE A 79 -15.34 -4.69 -1.47
C ILE A 79 -14.90 -5.85 -2.38
N GLY A 80 -14.98 -7.07 -1.87
CA GLY A 80 -14.60 -8.28 -2.61
C GLY A 80 -14.27 -9.44 -1.69
N LYS A 81 -14.08 -10.64 -2.27
CA LYS A 81 -13.75 -11.87 -1.52
C LYS A 81 -12.37 -11.79 -0.85
N ASN A 82 -12.09 -12.69 0.09
CA ASN A 82 -10.75 -12.84 0.66
C ASN A 82 -9.77 -13.29 -0.43
N GLY A 83 -8.59 -12.65 -0.46
CA GLY A 83 -7.60 -12.85 -1.52
C GLY A 83 -7.81 -12.02 -2.80
N ALA A 84 -8.85 -11.17 -2.87
CA ALA A 84 -9.10 -10.30 -4.03
C ALA A 84 -8.14 -9.09 -4.16
N GLY A 85 -7.08 -9.02 -3.33
CA GLY A 85 -6.10 -7.94 -3.39
C GLY A 85 -6.46 -6.66 -2.62
N LYS A 86 -7.57 -6.62 -1.87
CA LYS A 86 -8.02 -5.43 -1.11
C LYS A 86 -6.92 -4.86 -0.20
N SER A 87 -6.34 -5.69 0.67
CA SER A 87 -5.26 -5.27 1.57
C SER A 87 -3.99 -4.88 0.82
N THR A 88 -3.71 -5.50 -0.33
CA THR A 88 -2.60 -5.12 -1.21
C THR A 88 -2.82 -3.72 -1.78
N LEU A 89 -4.04 -3.42 -2.24
CA LEU A 89 -4.40 -2.10 -2.76
C LEU A 89 -4.25 -1.03 -1.67
N LEU A 90 -4.78 -1.30 -0.47
CA LEU A 90 -4.63 -0.38 0.68
C LEU A 90 -3.16 -0.15 1.05
N LYS A 91 -2.31 -1.19 1.07
CA LYS A 91 -0.87 -1.07 1.31
C LYS A 91 -0.15 -0.23 0.26
N ILE A 92 -0.60 -0.28 -1.00
CA ILE A 92 -0.03 0.53 -2.07
C ILE A 92 -0.48 1.99 -1.95
N LEU A 93 -1.78 2.22 -1.70
CA LEU A 93 -2.31 3.57 -1.48
C LEU A 93 -1.66 4.25 -0.26
N SER A 94 -1.37 3.48 0.79
CA SER A 94 -0.66 3.95 1.99
C SER A 94 0.85 4.07 1.84
N LYS A 95 1.39 3.78 0.64
CA LYS A 95 2.83 3.79 0.34
C LYS A 95 3.68 2.81 1.17
N ILE A 96 3.07 1.80 1.81
CA ILE A 96 3.79 0.73 2.51
C ILE A 96 4.47 -0.21 1.52
N THR A 97 3.90 -0.39 0.34
CA THR A 97 4.46 -1.24 -0.70
C THR A 97 4.35 -0.55 -2.05
N ALA A 98 5.44 -0.52 -2.81
CA ALA A 98 5.41 0.00 -4.18
C ALA A 98 4.63 -0.94 -5.11
N PRO A 99 3.90 -0.40 -6.11
CA PRO A 99 3.33 -1.22 -7.17
C PRO A 99 4.44 -1.85 -8.02
N THR A 100 4.13 -2.94 -8.72
CA THR A 100 5.06 -3.51 -9.73
C THR A 100 5.04 -2.65 -10.99
N GLU A 101 3.86 -2.18 -11.38
CA GLU A 101 3.62 -1.32 -12.55
C GLU A 101 2.55 -0.28 -12.22
N GLY A 102 2.53 0.81 -12.99
CA GLY A 102 1.57 1.90 -12.83
C GLY A 102 2.04 2.98 -11.86
N GLN A 103 1.16 3.97 -11.65
CA GLN A 103 1.47 5.12 -10.78
C GLN A 103 0.24 5.61 -10.03
N ILE A 104 0.50 6.30 -8.91
CA ILE A 104 -0.54 6.94 -8.08
C ILE A 104 -0.16 8.40 -7.88
N LYS A 105 -1.11 9.28 -8.18
CA LYS A 105 -1.01 10.72 -7.93
C LYS A 105 -1.94 11.07 -6.78
N ILE A 106 -1.40 11.78 -5.77
CA ILE A 106 -2.10 12.10 -4.53
C ILE A 106 -1.93 13.59 -4.27
N ASN A 107 -3.05 14.29 -4.07
CA ASN A 107 -3.07 15.69 -3.69
C ASN A 107 -3.38 15.80 -2.18
N GLY A 108 -2.32 15.81 -1.36
CA GLY A 108 -2.42 15.89 0.10
C GLY A 108 -1.64 14.81 0.83
N ARG A 109 -2.05 14.50 2.05
CA ARG A 109 -1.47 13.43 2.89
C ARG A 109 -2.44 12.27 2.99
N ILE A 110 -1.93 11.05 2.87
CA ILE A 110 -2.68 9.83 3.17
C ILE A 110 -2.24 9.34 4.54
N ALA A 111 -3.19 9.32 5.47
CA ALA A 111 -3.08 8.62 6.73
C ALA A 111 -3.74 7.25 6.57
N SER A 112 -3.00 6.18 6.82
CA SER A 112 -3.52 4.82 6.71
C SER A 112 -3.70 4.22 8.09
N LEU A 113 -4.92 4.25 8.62
CA LEU A 113 -5.33 3.47 9.78
C LEU A 113 -5.53 2.02 9.33
N LEU A 114 -4.44 1.27 9.16
CA LEU A 114 -4.55 -0.10 8.65
C LEU A 114 -4.96 -1.09 9.74
N GLU A 115 -4.72 -0.78 11.00
CA GLU A 115 -5.01 -1.69 12.11
C GLU A 115 -5.34 -0.89 13.38
N VAL A 116 -6.51 -1.15 13.96
CA VAL A 116 -6.92 -0.62 15.26
C VAL A 116 -5.91 -1.09 16.31
N GLY A 117 -5.22 -0.15 16.97
CA GLY A 117 -4.18 -0.44 17.96
C GLY A 117 -2.73 -0.42 17.44
N THR A 118 -2.51 -0.32 16.12
CA THR A 118 -1.15 -0.06 15.61
C THR A 118 -0.71 1.36 15.90
N GLY A 119 0.51 1.51 16.42
CA GLY A 119 1.09 2.80 16.78
C GLY A 119 0.98 3.16 18.26
N PHE A 120 0.33 2.33 19.09
CA PHE A 120 0.40 2.47 20.54
C PHE A 120 1.65 1.81 21.09
N HIS A 121 2.40 2.55 21.89
CA HIS A 121 3.55 2.05 22.63
C HIS A 121 3.13 1.82 24.09
N PRO A 122 3.17 0.56 24.59
CA PRO A 122 2.64 0.23 25.93
C PRO A 122 3.42 0.88 27.07
N GLU A 123 4.70 1.19 26.83
CA GLU A 123 5.57 1.90 27.78
C GLU A 123 5.29 3.42 27.84
N LEU A 124 4.42 3.94 26.96
CA LEU A 124 4.07 5.35 26.90
C LEU A 124 2.69 5.60 27.51
N THR A 125 2.52 6.76 28.15
CA THR A 125 1.23 7.24 28.61
C THR A 125 0.27 7.50 27.45
N GLY A 126 -1.04 7.59 27.72
CA GLY A 126 -2.03 7.93 26.70
C GLY A 126 -1.73 9.28 26.02
N ARG A 127 -1.27 10.26 26.80
CA ARG A 127 -0.83 11.57 26.28
C ARG A 127 0.34 11.42 25.31
N GLU A 128 1.39 10.69 25.69
CA GLU A 128 2.55 10.49 24.82
C GLU A 128 2.19 9.73 23.55
N ASN A 129 1.30 8.75 23.65
CA ASN A 129 0.75 8.05 22.49
C ASN A 129 -0.03 8.99 21.54
N ILE A 130 -0.76 9.99 22.06
CA ILE A 130 -1.41 11.01 21.22
C ILE A 130 -0.37 11.80 20.43
N PHE A 131 0.72 12.24 21.07
CA PHE A 131 1.79 12.96 20.38
C PHE A 131 2.56 12.10 19.38
N LEU A 132 2.87 10.85 19.73
CA LEU A 132 3.54 9.91 18.84
C LEU A 132 2.69 9.63 17.60
N ASN A 133 1.42 9.28 17.77
CA ASN A 133 0.53 8.98 16.65
C ASN A 133 0.28 10.23 15.79
N GLY A 134 0.11 11.40 16.41
CA GLY A 134 0.01 12.66 15.67
C GLY A 134 1.24 12.91 14.78
N ALA A 135 2.45 12.66 15.29
CA ALA A 135 3.67 12.79 14.50
C ALA A 135 3.77 11.77 13.36
N ILE A 136 3.39 10.51 13.59
CA ILE A 136 3.33 9.46 12.56
C ILE A 136 2.36 9.85 11.42
N LEU A 137 1.25 10.51 11.77
CA LEU A 137 0.26 11.03 10.82
C LEU A 137 0.72 12.34 10.14
N GLY A 138 1.93 12.83 10.44
CA GLY A 138 2.54 14.01 9.86
C GLY A 138 2.10 15.33 10.49
N MET A 139 1.47 15.31 11.67
CA MET A 139 1.13 16.51 12.43
C MET A 139 2.37 17.04 13.14
N THR A 140 2.53 18.35 13.16
CA THR A 140 3.51 19.03 13.99
C THR A 140 3.10 18.96 15.46
N HIS A 141 4.08 19.07 16.36
CA HIS A 141 3.82 19.11 17.81
C HIS A 141 2.81 20.22 18.18
N LYS A 142 2.84 21.36 17.49
CA LYS A 142 1.90 22.48 17.71
C LYS A 142 0.47 22.11 17.29
N GLU A 143 0.31 21.41 16.17
CA GLU A 143 -0.99 20.93 15.70
C GLU A 143 -1.61 19.90 16.66
N VAL A 144 -0.79 18.95 17.14
CA VAL A 144 -1.26 17.97 18.13
C VAL A 144 -1.65 18.65 19.43
N LYS A 145 -0.82 19.56 19.96
CA LYS A 145 -1.12 20.31 21.18
C LYS A 145 -2.44 21.09 21.07
N ARG A 146 -2.72 21.71 19.92
CA ARG A 146 -3.97 22.44 19.68
C ARG A 146 -5.20 21.54 19.67
N LYS A 147 -5.05 20.28 19.27
CA LYS A 147 -6.12 19.29 19.18
C LYS A 147 -6.20 18.35 20.39
N PHE A 148 -5.32 18.53 21.37
CA PHE A 148 -5.15 17.56 22.46
C PHE A 148 -6.44 17.37 23.25
N ASP A 149 -7.05 18.47 23.69
CA ASP A 149 -8.28 18.41 24.50
C ASP A 149 -9.44 17.81 23.68
N GLU A 150 -9.58 18.18 22.40
CA GLU A 150 -10.56 17.60 21.46
C GLU A 150 -10.39 16.06 21.31
N ILE A 151 -9.15 15.58 21.27
CA ILE A 151 -8.84 14.15 21.17
C ILE A 151 -9.18 13.41 22.47
N VAL A 152 -8.89 14.02 23.63
CA VAL A 152 -9.20 13.45 24.94
C VAL A 152 -10.72 13.38 25.15
N ASP A 153 -11.44 14.46 24.85
CA ASP A 153 -12.90 14.53 24.96
C ASP A 153 -13.60 13.50 24.06
N PHE A 154 -13.05 13.25 22.86
CA PHE A 154 -13.56 12.20 21.96
C PHE A 154 -13.29 10.79 22.48
N ALA A 155 -12.19 10.58 23.21
CA ALA A 155 -11.78 9.26 23.70
C ALA A 155 -12.60 8.79 24.92
N GLY A 156 -13.22 9.71 25.67
CA GLY A 156 -14.06 9.43 26.83
C GLY A 156 -13.41 9.80 28.16
#